data_AF-A0A0U4ZBX7-F1
#
_entry.id   AF-A0A0U4ZBX7-F1
#
_cell.length_a   1.000
_cell.length_b   1.000
_cell.length_c   1.000
_cell.angle_alpha   90.00
_cell.angle_beta   90.00
_cell.angle_gamma   90.00
#
_symmetry.space_group_name_H-M   'P 1'
#
loop_
_entity.id
_entity.type
_entity.pdbx_description
1 polymer ?
#
loop_
_entity_poly.entity_id
_entity_poly.type
_entity_poly.pdbx_seq_one_letter_code
_entity_poly.pdbx_strand_id
1 'polypeptide(L)'
;MDAFRKIRAAEGIRGVFTGWSPTFFGYSAQGAFKYGGYEYFKKFYSDLVGVENAAHYKTALYLTASASAEFIADIALCPFEAVKVRTQTTIPPEFRSTFGGISAVVAKEGTAG
;
A
#
# COMPACT_ATOMS: atom_id res chain seq x y z
N MET A 1 25.88 -15.83 4.17
CA MET A 1 26.82 -14.68 4.29
C MET A 1 27.21 -14.12 2.92
N ASP A 2 27.19 -14.91 1.84
CA ASP A 2 27.61 -14.46 0.50
C ASP A 2 26.73 -13.39 -0.14
N ALA A 3 25.42 -13.40 0.14
CA ALA A 3 24.50 -12.36 -0.35
C ALA A 3 24.88 -10.97 0.19
N PHE A 4 25.13 -10.85 1.49
CA PHE A 4 25.58 -9.59 2.11
C PHE A 4 26.94 -9.11 1.57
N ARG A 5 27.87 -10.04 1.30
CA ARG A 5 29.17 -9.72 0.70
C ARG A 5 29.04 -9.23 -0.74
N LYS A 6 28.19 -9.87 -1.56
CA LYS A 6 27.89 -9.45 -2.93
C LYS A 6 27.21 -8.08 -2.98
N ILE A 7 26.23 -7.83 -2.12
CA ILE A 7 25.56 -6.52 -2.02
C ILE A 7 26.54 -5.43 -1.60
N ARG A 8 27.38 -5.69 -0.59
CA ARG A 8 28.42 -4.73 -0.17
C ARG A 8 29.43 -4.43 -1.29
N ALA A 9 29.78 -5.43 -2.10
CA ALA A 9 30.73 -5.27 -3.21
C ALA A 9 30.12 -4.60 -4.45
N ALA A 10 28.82 -4.80 -4.72
CA ALA A 10 28.14 -4.26 -5.91
C ALA A 10 27.50 -2.88 -5.69
N GLU A 11 26.87 -2.65 -4.53
CA GLU A 11 26.05 -1.44 -4.27
C GLU A 11 26.42 -0.72 -2.96
N GLY A 12 27.34 -1.28 -2.17
CA GLY A 12 27.69 -0.78 -0.83
C GLY A 12 26.60 -1.04 0.21
N ILE A 13 26.78 -0.51 1.44
CA ILE A 13 25.79 -0.65 2.54
C ILE A 13 24.44 -0.01 2.16
N ARG A 14 24.45 0.97 1.24
CA ARG A 14 23.24 1.63 0.72
C ARG A 14 22.35 0.71 -0.11
N GLY A 15 22.89 -0.35 -0.73
CA GLY A 15 22.12 -1.37 -1.46
C GLY A 15 21.12 -2.15 -0.59
N VAL A 16 21.29 -2.12 0.74
CA VAL A 16 20.34 -2.75 1.69
C VAL A 16 19.12 -1.86 1.94
N PHE A 17 19.23 -0.55 1.71
CA PHE A 17 18.14 0.43 1.89
C PHE A 17 17.35 0.70 0.60
N THR A 18 17.74 0.07 -0.51
CA THR A 18 17.04 0.16 -1.79
C THR A 18 15.62 -0.38 -1.64
N GLY A 19 14.62 0.48 -1.84
CA GLY A 19 13.21 0.12 -1.65
C GLY A 19 12.63 0.37 -0.25
N TRP A 20 13.37 1.01 0.67
CA TRP A 20 12.83 1.40 1.98
C TRP A 20 11.72 2.45 1.89
N SER A 21 11.85 3.46 1.01
CA SER A 21 10.84 4.52 0.87
C SER A 21 9.51 4.03 0.30
N PRO A 22 9.42 3.22 -0.78
CA PRO A 22 8.15 2.61 -1.18
C PRO A 22 7.50 1.79 -0.06
N THR A 23 8.32 1.05 0.69
CA THR A 23 7.83 0.21 1.81
C THR A 23 7.24 1.08 2.90
N PHE A 24 7.96 2.13 3.34
CA PHE A 24 7.47 3.04 4.37
C PHE A 24 6.16 3.71 3.96
N PHE A 25 6.10 4.35 2.79
CA PHE A 25 4.90 5.05 2.34
C PHE A 25 3.73 4.10 2.07
N GLY A 26 3.98 2.93 1.46
CA GLY A 26 2.95 1.94 1.18
C GLY A 26 2.30 1.41 2.45
N TYR A 27 3.08 0.91 3.41
CA TYR A 27 2.52 0.37 4.66
C TYR A 27 1.90 1.46 5.54
N SER A 28 2.46 2.67 5.57
CA SER A 28 1.83 3.79 6.27
C SER A 28 0.47 4.14 5.67
N ALA A 29 0.36 4.20 4.34
CA ALA A 29 -0.92 4.43 3.66
C ALA A 29 -1.91 3.29 3.94
N GLN A 30 -1.49 2.04 3.77
CA GLN A 30 -2.32 0.86 4.06
C GLN A 30 -2.84 0.87 5.50
N GLY A 31 -1.98 1.15 6.48
CA GLY A 31 -2.38 1.25 7.88
C GLY A 31 -3.39 2.38 8.12
N ALA A 32 -3.12 3.57 7.58
CA ALA A 32 -4.02 4.71 7.70
C ALA A 32 -5.40 4.44 7.09
N PHE A 33 -5.45 3.86 5.88
CA PHE A 33 -6.70 3.55 5.21
C PHE A 33 -7.44 2.36 5.84
N LYS A 34 -6.73 1.31 6.29
CA LYS A 34 -7.37 0.15 6.91
C LYS A 34 -8.00 0.51 8.25
N TYR A 35 -7.25 1.15 9.16
CA TYR A 35 -7.78 1.48 10.49
C TYR A 35 -8.63 2.75 10.48
N GLY A 36 -8.20 3.80 9.79
CA GLY A 36 -8.95 5.05 9.67
C GLY A 36 -10.21 4.91 8.82
N GLY A 37 -10.11 4.20 7.69
CA GLY A 37 -11.25 3.88 6.84
C GLY A 37 -12.26 2.98 7.54
N TYR A 38 -11.82 1.97 8.28
CA TYR A 38 -12.73 1.09 9.02
C TYR A 38 -13.60 1.84 10.04
N GLU A 39 -13.02 2.75 10.82
CA GLU A 39 -13.78 3.58 11.76
C GLU A 39 -14.70 4.57 11.04
N TYR A 40 -14.21 5.19 9.96
CA TYR A 40 -15.03 6.08 9.13
C TYR A 40 -16.25 5.36 8.54
N PHE A 41 -16.04 4.22 7.88
CA PHE A 41 -17.12 3.46 7.24
C PHE A 41 -18.07 2.83 8.25
N LYS A 42 -17.57 2.37 9.41
CA LYS A 42 -18.45 1.94 10.50
C LYS A 42 -19.41 3.03 10.91
N LYS A 43 -18.90 4.24 11.15
CA LYS A 43 -19.74 5.36 11.58
C LYS A 43 -20.69 5.79 10.47
N PHE A 44 -20.17 5.94 9.25
CA PHE A 44 -20.96 6.29 8.07
C PHE A 44 -22.12 5.33 7.83
N TYR A 45 -21.85 4.01 7.80
CA TYR A 45 -22.92 3.04 7.60
C TYR A 45 -23.86 2.96 8.81
N SER A 46 -23.38 3.10 10.04
CA SER A 46 -24.24 3.09 11.23
C SER A 46 -25.20 4.28 11.26
N ASP A 47 -24.73 5.46 10.87
CA ASP A 47 -25.55 6.67 10.74
C ASP A 47 -26.55 6.52 9.57
N LEU A 48 -26.19 5.82 8.50
CA LEU A 48 -27.03 5.61 7.32
C LEU A 48 -28.24 4.68 7.59
N VAL A 49 -28.03 3.54 8.26
CA VAL A 49 -29.12 2.60 8.58
C VAL A 49 -29.90 2.95 9.84
N GLY A 50 -29.37 3.83 10.69
CA GLY A 50 -29.96 4.20 11.97
C GLY A 50 -29.66 3.19 13.09
N VAL A 51 -29.69 3.66 14.34
CA VAL A 51 -29.17 2.95 15.52
C VAL A 51 -29.87 1.60 15.76
N GLU A 52 -31.18 1.51 15.53
CA GLU A 52 -31.95 0.26 15.68
C GLU A 52 -31.55 -0.82 14.66
N ASN A 53 -31.42 -0.45 13.38
CA ASN A 53 -31.03 -1.40 12.33
C ASN A 53 -29.54 -1.71 12.35
N ALA A 54 -28.69 -0.77 12.79
CA ALA A 54 -27.26 -1.01 12.96
C ALA A 54 -26.98 -2.09 14.01
N ALA A 55 -27.80 -2.20 15.06
CA ALA A 55 -27.71 -3.27 16.03
C ALA A 55 -28.15 -4.63 15.45
N HIS A 56 -29.19 -4.63 14.60
CA HIS A 56 -29.72 -5.82 13.95
C HIS A 56 -28.79 -6.37 12.85
N TYR A 57 -28.19 -5.50 12.05
CA TYR A 57 -27.33 -5.84 10.90
C TYR A 57 -25.84 -5.63 11.14
N LYS A 58 -25.43 -5.61 12.41
CA LYS A 58 -24.05 -5.30 12.85
C LYS A 58 -22.98 -6.07 12.08
N THR A 59 -23.21 -7.36 11.81
CA THR A 59 -22.28 -8.21 11.05
C THR A 59 -22.14 -7.76 9.60
N ALA A 60 -23.25 -7.52 8.91
CA ALA A 60 -23.24 -7.06 7.52
C ALA A 60 -22.62 -5.66 7.41
N LEU A 61 -22.90 -4.79 8.37
CA LEU A 61 -22.34 -3.44 8.43
C LEU A 61 -20.82 -3.46 8.60
N TYR A 62 -20.31 -4.28 9.52
CA TYR A 62 -18.87 -4.43 9.73
C TYR A 62 -18.16 -5.07 8.54
N LEU A 63 -18.79 -6.05 7.87
CA LEU A 63 -18.24 -6.65 6.65
C LEU A 63 -18.16 -5.62 5.52
N THR A 64 -19.24 -4.88 5.26
CA THR A 64 -19.25 -3.85 4.22
C THR A 64 -18.28 -2.71 4.55
N ALA A 65 -18.18 -2.33 5.83
CA ALA A 65 -17.21 -1.34 6.29
C ALA A 65 -15.76 -1.79 6.07
N SER A 66 -15.40 -3.03 6.43
CA SER A 66 -14.05 -3.53 6.22
C SER A 66 -13.74 -3.71 4.74
N ALA A 67 -14.67 -4.24 3.95
CA ALA A 67 -14.50 -4.41 2.51
C ALA A 67 -14.28 -3.07 1.79
N SER A 68 -15.03 -2.03 2.17
CA SER A 68 -14.86 -0.67 1.60
C SER A 68 -13.51 -0.08 2.00
N ALA A 69 -13.09 -0.25 3.26
CA ALA A 69 -11.81 0.23 3.76
C ALA A 69 -10.62 -0.47 3.08
N GLU A 70 -10.68 -1.80 2.95
CA GLU A 70 -9.64 -2.61 2.31
C GLU A 70 -9.53 -2.29 0.82
N PHE A 71 -10.65 -2.13 0.11
CA PHE A 71 -10.62 -1.77 -1.31
C PHE A 71 -9.88 -0.43 -1.57
N ILE A 72 -10.14 0.59 -0.76
CA ILE A 72 -9.45 1.88 -0.88
C ILE A 72 -7.99 1.78 -0.44
N ALA A 73 -7.71 1.02 0.62
CA ALA A 73 -6.35 0.78 1.09
C ALA A 73 -5.52 0.08 0.01
N ASP A 74 -6.09 -0.90 -0.69
CA ASP A 74 -5.41 -1.64 -1.75
C ASP A 74 -5.17 -0.76 -2.98
N ILE A 75 -6.14 0.07 -3.40
CA ILE A 75 -5.91 1.06 -4.47
C ILE A 75 -4.76 2.00 -4.12
N ALA A 76 -4.68 2.43 -2.86
CA ALA A 76 -3.59 3.28 -2.40
C ALA A 76 -2.26 2.53 -2.30
N LEU A 77 -2.25 1.23 -1.99
CA LEU A 77 -1.06 0.41 -1.73
C LEU A 77 -0.45 -0.20 -3.01
N CYS A 78 -1.27 -0.71 -3.93
CA CYS A 78 -0.85 -1.36 -5.17
C CYS A 78 0.25 -0.60 -5.94
N PRO A 79 0.16 0.73 -6.19
CA PRO A 79 1.21 1.44 -6.91
C PRO A 79 2.55 1.48 -6.14
N PHE A 80 2.53 1.51 -4.80
CA PHE A 80 3.76 1.47 -4.01
C PHE A 80 4.39 0.08 -4.01
N GLU A 81 3.58 -0.98 -3.99
CA GLU A 81 4.09 -2.34 -4.08
C GLU A 81 4.69 -2.66 -5.45
N ALA A 82 4.05 -2.21 -6.53
CA ALA A 82 4.60 -2.33 -7.88
C ALA A 82 5.99 -1.67 -7.99
N VAL A 83 6.13 -0.44 -7.48
CA VAL A 83 7.42 0.26 -7.46
C VAL A 83 8.44 -0.41 -6.55
N LYS A 84 8.01 -0.93 -5.38
CA LYS A 84 8.87 -1.70 -4.47
C LYS A 84 9.47 -2.90 -5.17
N VAL A 85 8.64 -3.74 -5.80
CA VAL A 85 9.09 -4.97 -6.48
C VAL A 85 10.05 -4.63 -7.61
N ARG A 86 9.71 -3.70 -8.50
CA ARG A 86 10.56 -3.31 -9.65
C ARG A 86 11.91 -2.72 -9.21
N THR A 87 11.92 -1.94 -8.13
CA THR A 87 13.15 -1.38 -7.56
C THR A 87 14.04 -2.44 -6.92
N GLN A 88 13.45 -3.51 -6.35
CA GLN A 88 14.18 -4.59 -5.69
C GLN A 88 14.64 -5.71 -6.64
N THR A 89 13.94 -5.92 -7.77
CA THR A 89 14.25 -7.02 -8.71
C THR A 89 15.16 -6.60 -9.87
N THR A 90 15.25 -5.30 -10.17
CA THR A 90 16.05 -4.80 -11.30
C THR A 90 17.38 -4.24 -10.82
N ILE A 91 18.51 -4.80 -11.29
CA ILE A 91 19.86 -4.27 -11.04
C ILE A 91 20.42 -3.80 -12.39
N PRO A 92 20.72 -2.50 -12.59
CA PRO A 92 20.55 -1.39 -11.65
C PRO A 92 19.07 -1.02 -11.40
N PRO A 93 18.73 -0.42 -10.24
CA PRO A 93 17.36 -0.06 -9.89
C PRO A 93 16.76 0.90 -10.92
N GLU A 94 15.62 0.51 -11.50
CA GLU A 94 14.95 1.28 -12.58
C GLU A 94 14.50 2.67 -12.09
N PHE A 95 14.19 2.80 -10.79
CA PHE A 95 13.74 4.04 -10.18
C PHE A 95 14.52 4.39 -8.90
N ARG A 96 15.00 5.62 -8.81
CA ARG A 96 15.69 6.16 -7.62
C ARG A 96 14.76 6.86 -6.62
N SER A 97 13.50 7.10 -6.98
CA SER A 97 12.50 7.77 -6.14
C SER A 97 11.16 7.05 -6.19
N THR A 98 10.46 6.99 -5.05
CA THR A 98 9.16 6.30 -4.94
C THR A 98 8.10 6.96 -5.83
N PHE A 99 7.92 8.28 -5.72
CA PHE A 99 6.90 9.00 -6.50
C PHE A 99 7.25 9.11 -7.98
N GLY A 100 8.55 9.24 -8.32
CA GLY A 100 8.99 9.18 -9.72
C GLY A 100 8.80 7.78 -10.33
N GLY A 101 8.99 6.73 -9.53
CA GLY A 101 8.66 5.35 -9.93
C GLY A 101 7.16 5.16 -10.17
N ILE A 102 6.30 5.66 -9.28
CA ILE A 102 4.84 5.57 -9.45
C ILE A 102 4.42 6.32 -10.73
N SER A 103 4.92 7.54 -10.91
CA SER A 103 4.62 8.34 -12.11
C SER A 103 5.11 7.67 -13.39
N ALA A 104 6.29 7.04 -13.37
CA ALA A 104 6.83 6.35 -14.54
C ALA A 104 6.10 5.04 -14.84
N VAL A 105 5.68 4.28 -13.83
CA VAL A 105 4.84 3.07 -14.00
C VAL A 105 3.49 3.46 -14.57
N VAL A 106 2.82 4.47 -14.00
CA VAL A 106 1.54 4.98 -14.52
C VAL A 106 1.68 5.54 -15.94
N ALA A 107 2.79 6.21 -16.26
CA ALA A 107 3.04 6.74 -17.60
C ALA A 107 3.35 5.65 -18.63
N LYS A 108 4.00 4.54 -18.22
CA LYS A 108 4.35 3.42 -19.12
C LYS A 108 3.21 2.41 -19.29
N GLU A 109 2.46 2.13 -18.22
CA GLU A 109 1.54 0.99 -18.16
C GLU A 109 0.10 1.37 -17.79
N GLY A 110 -0.16 2.64 -17.49
CA GLY A 110 -1.48 3.13 -17.09
C GLY A 110 -1.80 2.86 -15.62
N THR A 111 -3.04 3.16 -15.22
CA THR A 111 -3.48 3.02 -13.82
C THR A 111 -3.70 1.57 -13.35
N ALA A 112 -3.45 0.59 -14.23
CA ALA A 112 -3.65 -0.83 -13.96
C ALA A 112 -2.36 -1.68 -14.06
N GLY A 113 -1.19 -1.05 -14.27
CA GLY A 113 0.11 -1.72 -14.46
C GLY A 113 0.97 -1.84 -13.20
#